data_AF-A0A7S9NFH3-F1
#
_entry.id   AF-A0A7S9NFH3-F1
#
_cell.length_a   1.000
_cell.length_b   1.000
_cell.length_c   1.000
_cell.angle_alpha   90.00
_cell.angle_beta   90.00
_cell.angle_gamma   90.00
#
_symmetry.space_group_name_H-M   'P 1'
#
loop_
_entity.id
_entity.type
_entity.pdbx_description
1 polymer ?
#
loop_
_entity_poly.entity_id
_entity_poly.type
_entity_poly.pdbx_seq_one_letter_code
_entity_poly.pdbx_strand_id
1 'polypeptide(L)'
;MTTMREYIRVDHASILETCKKNLQNLSYLDRKHDRHDRFKIYEHALFVKQNYLCPHFDEVADIYYKALECASSESEIADYVSKHTGKNKAAIYFYFRRFRFKNPEFAQEVIEILKKFIKENSLFSDVNNG
;
A
#
# COMPACT_ATOMS: atom_id res chain seq x y z
N MET A 1 14.64 10.59 5.91
CA MET A 1 15.71 9.57 5.97
C MET A 1 15.25 8.40 6.83
N THR A 2 14.81 7.27 6.24
CA THR A 2 14.85 5.90 6.81
C THR A 2 14.31 4.86 5.80
N THR A 3 14.85 4.83 4.58
CA THR A 3 14.46 3.82 3.56
C THR A 3 15.12 2.45 3.79
N MET A 4 16.08 2.33 4.72
CA MET A 4 16.77 1.07 5.04
C MET A 4 16.07 0.19 6.09
N ARG A 5 14.95 0.60 6.68
CA ARG A 5 14.20 -0.22 7.67
C ARG A 5 13.06 -1.05 7.09
N GLU A 6 12.73 -0.87 5.81
CA GLU A 6 11.55 -1.47 5.19
C GLU A 6 11.80 -2.91 4.70
N TYR A 7 13.04 -3.22 4.31
CA TYR A 7 13.43 -4.52 3.76
C TYR A 7 14.41 -5.24 4.68
N ILE A 8 14.21 -6.54 4.82
CA ILE A 8 15.15 -7.42 5.53
C ILE A 8 15.72 -8.44 4.56
N ARG A 9 16.96 -8.85 4.79
CA ARG A 9 17.57 -9.95 4.04
C ARG A 9 16.85 -11.24 4.41
N VAL A 10 16.55 -12.09 3.42
CA VAL A 10 15.81 -13.35 3.63
C VAL A 10 16.57 -14.34 4.54
N ASP A 11 17.89 -14.17 4.70
CA ASP A 11 18.68 -14.91 5.68
C ASP A 11 18.27 -14.64 7.15
N HIS A 12 17.61 -13.50 7.40
CA HIS A 12 17.07 -13.10 8.70
C HIS A 12 15.54 -13.24 8.78
N ALA A 13 14.96 -14.16 8.00
CA ALA A 13 13.51 -14.39 7.91
C ALA A 13 12.82 -14.72 9.24
N SER A 14 13.56 -15.19 10.25
CA SER A 14 13.02 -15.51 11.58
C SER A 14 12.33 -14.32 12.24
N ILE A 15 12.74 -13.09 11.92
CA ILE A 15 12.13 -11.84 12.41
C ILE A 15 10.67 -11.69 11.92
N LEU A 16 10.31 -12.33 10.81
CA LEU A 16 8.97 -12.31 10.24
C LEU A 16 8.17 -13.57 10.58
N GLU A 17 8.61 -14.35 11.56
CA GLU A 17 7.96 -15.59 11.98
C GLU A 17 7.76 -16.59 10.81
N THR A 18 8.67 -16.55 9.84
CA THR A 18 8.65 -17.41 8.64
C THR A 18 10.04 -17.94 8.34
N CYS A 19 10.15 -18.92 7.45
CA CYS A 19 11.42 -19.52 7.08
C CYS A 19 11.92 -19.03 5.71
N LYS A 20 13.25 -19.02 5.55
CA LYS A 20 13.94 -18.65 4.31
C LYS A 20 13.40 -19.37 3.08
N LYS A 21 13.16 -20.69 3.18
CA LYS A 21 12.65 -21.51 2.07
C LYS A 21 11.28 -21.03 1.57
N ASN A 22 10.38 -20.68 2.49
CA ASN A 22 9.05 -20.19 2.13
C ASN A 22 9.12 -18.85 1.39
N LEU A 23 9.99 -17.93 1.84
CA LEU A 23 10.19 -16.65 1.19
C LEU A 23 10.87 -16.77 -0.19
N GLN A 24 11.80 -17.71 -0.34
CA GLN A 24 12.40 -18.01 -1.65
C GLN A 24 11.36 -18.56 -2.63
N ASN A 25 10.53 -19.50 -2.19
CA ASN A 25 9.42 -20.03 -2.99
C ASN A 25 8.43 -18.93 -3.37
N LEU A 26 8.07 -18.06 -2.42
CA LEU A 26 7.17 -16.95 -2.67
C LEU A 26 7.78 -15.94 -3.66
N SER A 27 9.06 -15.62 -3.53
CA SER A 27 9.77 -14.74 -4.48
C SER A 27 9.78 -15.30 -5.90
N TYR A 28 9.95 -16.62 -6.04
CA TYR A 28 9.86 -17.29 -7.34
C TYR A 28 8.45 -17.20 -7.94
N LEU A 29 7.42 -17.46 -7.12
CA LEU A 29 6.02 -17.35 -7.55
C LEU A 29 5.67 -15.92 -7.94
N ASP A 30 6.03 -14.92 -7.13
CA ASP A 30 5.77 -13.52 -7.42
C ASP A 30 6.42 -13.11 -8.76
N ARG A 31 7.68 -13.50 -9.01
CA ARG A 31 8.36 -13.24 -10.29
C ARG A 31 7.67 -13.92 -11.48
N LYS A 32 7.19 -15.16 -11.30
CA LYS A 32 6.44 -15.89 -12.34
C LYS A 32 5.13 -15.19 -12.70
N HIS A 33 4.54 -14.48 -11.74
CA HIS A 33 3.31 -13.70 -11.90
C HIS A 33 3.55 -12.20 -12.12
N ASP A 34 4.76 -11.80 -12.49
CA ASP A 34 5.16 -10.41 -12.75
C ASP A 34 4.90 -9.42 -11.58
N ARG A 35 5.02 -9.92 -10.35
CA ARG A 35 4.85 -9.14 -9.13
C ARG A 35 6.21 -8.78 -8.50
N HIS A 36 6.45 -7.48 -8.29
CA HIS A 36 7.77 -6.95 -7.88
C HIS A 36 7.75 -6.02 -6.64
N ASP A 37 6.62 -5.93 -5.93
CA ASP A 37 6.39 -5.03 -4.79
C ASP A 37 6.95 -5.56 -3.44
N ARG A 38 7.03 -6.89 -3.28
CA ARG A 38 7.41 -7.55 -2.01
C ARG A 38 8.89 -7.86 -1.86
N PHE A 39 9.58 -8.13 -2.96
CA PHE A 39 10.94 -8.65 -2.97
C PHE A 39 11.85 -7.78 -3.83
N LYS A 40 13.11 -7.65 -3.40
CA LYS A 40 14.16 -6.98 -4.17
C LYS A 40 15.42 -7.82 -4.15
N ILE A 41 16.15 -7.83 -5.26
CA ILE A 41 17.50 -8.40 -5.34
C ILE A 41 18.46 -7.22 -5.35
N TYR A 42 19.38 -7.20 -4.39
CA TYR A 42 20.43 -6.19 -4.31
C TYR A 42 21.73 -6.89 -3.94
N GLU A 43 22.82 -6.58 -4.66
CA GLU A 43 24.14 -7.19 -4.45
C GLU A 43 24.08 -8.73 -4.34
N HIS A 44 23.31 -9.39 -5.23
CA HIS A 44 23.10 -10.84 -5.27
C HIS A 44 22.40 -11.45 -4.04
N ALA A 45 21.89 -10.63 -3.11
CA ALA A 45 21.10 -11.07 -1.98
C ALA A 45 19.61 -10.77 -2.19
N LEU A 46 18.76 -11.68 -1.70
CA LEU A 46 17.31 -11.53 -1.72
C LEU A 46 16.85 -10.81 -0.44
N PHE A 47 16.09 -9.74 -0.65
CA PHE A 47 15.46 -8.95 0.40
C PHE A 47 13.94 -9.03 0.28
N VAL A 48 13.26 -9.01 1.42
CA VAL A 48 11.81 -9.03 1.54
C VAL A 48 11.34 -7.83 2.36
N LYS A 49 10.25 -7.20 1.95
CA LYS A 49 9.61 -6.14 2.73
C LYS A 49 9.10 -6.70 4.06
N GLN A 50 9.28 -5.99 5.17
CA GLN A 50 8.79 -6.46 6.48
C GLN A 50 7.29 -6.75 6.45
N ASN A 51 6.52 -5.87 5.81
CA ASN A 51 5.08 -6.02 5.59
C ASN A 51 4.73 -6.82 4.32
N TYR A 52 5.52 -7.82 3.91
CA TYR A 52 5.34 -8.51 2.62
C TYR A 52 3.93 -9.09 2.38
N LEU A 53 3.18 -9.43 3.43
CA LEU A 53 1.80 -9.89 3.30
C LEU A 53 0.85 -8.78 2.80
N CYS A 54 1.12 -7.53 3.16
CA CYS A 54 0.37 -6.32 2.78
C CYS A 54 1.38 -5.21 2.43
N PRO A 55 2.06 -5.33 1.27
CA PRO A 55 3.22 -4.50 0.96
C PRO A 55 2.89 -3.03 0.74
N HIS A 56 1.64 -2.66 0.53
CA HIS A 56 1.21 -1.25 0.40
C HIS A 56 0.59 -0.69 1.69
N PHE A 57 0.64 -1.42 2.81
CA PHE A 57 0.02 -1.01 4.08
C PHE A 57 0.42 0.42 4.48
N ASP A 58 1.74 0.67 4.58
CA ASP A 58 2.26 1.95 5.07
C ASP A 58 1.90 3.12 4.13
N GLU A 59 1.98 2.88 2.81
CA GLU A 59 1.68 3.88 1.79
C GLU A 59 0.18 4.21 1.75
N VAL A 60 -0.69 3.19 1.74
CA VAL A 60 -2.14 3.43 1.76
C VAL A 60 -2.56 4.12 3.05
N ALA A 61 -2.01 3.71 4.20
CA ALA A 61 -2.33 4.32 5.48
C ALA A 61 -1.91 5.79 5.53
N ASP A 62 -0.69 6.13 5.11
CA ASP A 62 -0.20 7.51 5.05
C ASP A 62 -1.09 8.41 4.18
N ILE A 63 -1.43 7.95 2.97
CA ILE A 63 -2.29 8.71 2.06
C ILE A 63 -3.73 8.80 2.60
N TYR A 64 -4.25 7.74 3.23
CA TYR A 64 -5.57 7.74 3.85
C TYR A 64 -5.67 8.76 4.99
N TYR A 65 -4.66 8.84 5.87
CA TYR A 65 -4.67 9.82 6.96
C TYR A 65 -4.58 11.26 6.43
N LYS A 66 -3.81 11.51 5.36
CA LYS A 66 -3.82 12.81 4.66
C LYS A 66 -5.18 13.14 4.03
N ALA A 67 -5.87 12.13 3.49
CA ALA A 67 -7.21 12.31 2.96
C ALA A 67 -8.22 12.64 4.07
N LEU A 68 -8.07 12.07 5.27
CA LEU A 68 -8.88 12.43 6.43
C LEU A 68 -8.71 13.88 6.87
N GLU A 69 -7.52 14.46 6.74
CA GLU A 69 -7.29 15.88 7.03
C GLU A 69 -8.05 16.82 6.08
N CYS A 70 -8.38 16.33 4.87
CA CYS A 70 -9.12 17.09 3.85
C CYS A 70 -10.62 16.77 3.81
N ALA A 71 -11.07 15.75 4.54
CA ALA A 71 -12.46 15.28 4.50
C ALA A 71 -13.26 15.79 5.71
N SER A 72 -14.56 15.98 5.52
CA SER A 72 -15.49 16.25 6.62
C SER A 72 -15.77 15.00 7.45
N SER A 73 -15.62 13.81 6.87
CA SER A 73 -15.77 12.52 7.56
C SER A 73 -15.13 11.36 6.79
N GLU A 74 -14.86 10.24 7.48
CA GLU A 74 -14.42 8.99 6.82
C GLU A 74 -15.44 8.49 5.78
N SER A 75 -16.74 8.76 6.01
CA SER A 75 -17.84 8.39 5.12
C SER A 75 -17.72 9.03 3.74
N GLU A 76 -17.23 10.26 3.68
CA GLU A 76 -17.02 10.99 2.44
C GLU A 76 -15.93 10.34 1.59
N ILE A 77 -14.81 9.97 2.22
CA ILE A 77 -13.71 9.24 1.56
C ILE A 77 -14.22 7.89 1.06
N ALA A 78 -14.97 7.17 1.88
CA ALA A 78 -15.50 5.86 1.52
C ALA A 78 -16.49 5.95 0.34
N ASP A 79 -17.33 6.99 0.28
CA ASP A 79 -18.20 7.26 -0.87
C ASP A 79 -17.41 7.60 -2.13
N TYR A 80 -16.38 8.44 -2.00
CA TYR A 80 -15.55 8.85 -3.13
C TYR A 80 -14.80 7.66 -3.75
N VAL A 81 -14.20 6.81 -2.93
CA VAL A 81 -13.51 5.58 -3.39
C VAL A 81 -14.50 4.55 -3.91
N SER A 82 -15.67 4.40 -3.29
CA SER A 82 -16.73 3.50 -3.77
C SER A 82 -17.19 3.87 -5.19
N LYS A 83 -17.39 5.17 -5.47
CA LYS A 83 -17.77 5.66 -6.80
C LYS A 83 -16.72 5.39 -7.87
N HIS A 84 -15.43 5.55 -7.54
CA HIS A 84 -14.35 5.37 -8.50
C HIS A 84 -13.98 3.90 -8.75
N THR A 85 -14.08 3.04 -7.73
CA THR A 85 -13.72 1.61 -7.84
C THR A 85 -14.91 0.70 -8.19
N GLY A 86 -16.13 1.21 -8.13
CA GLY A 86 -17.36 0.43 -8.23
C GLY A 86 -17.58 -0.56 -7.08
N LYS A 87 -16.74 -0.55 -6.03
CA LYS A 87 -16.90 -1.40 -4.85
C LYS A 87 -17.95 -0.83 -3.92
N ASN A 88 -18.64 -1.69 -3.18
CA ASN A 88 -19.55 -1.25 -2.12
C ASN A 88 -18.79 -0.46 -1.04
N LYS A 89 -19.35 0.68 -0.61
CA LYS A 89 -18.87 1.50 0.52
C LYS A 89 -18.52 0.69 1.77
N ALA A 90 -19.33 -0.31 2.13
CA ALA A 90 -19.05 -1.18 3.28
C ALA A 90 -17.74 -1.96 3.11
N ALA A 91 -17.44 -2.43 1.89
CA ALA A 91 -16.17 -3.08 1.58
C ALA A 91 -15.00 -2.10 1.70
N ILE A 92 -15.18 -0.85 1.25
CA ILE A 92 -14.17 0.21 1.38
C ILE A 92 -13.87 0.49 2.86
N TYR A 93 -14.88 0.59 3.72
CA TYR A 93 -14.67 0.71 5.17
C TYR A 93 -13.87 -0.45 5.76
N PHE A 94 -14.14 -1.69 5.33
CA PHE A 94 -13.35 -2.84 5.77
C PHE A 94 -11.88 -2.72 5.37
N TYR A 95 -11.60 -2.18 4.18
CA TYR A 95 -10.24 -1.93 3.73
C TYR A 95 -9.56 -0.83 4.55
N PHE A 96 -10.21 0.30 4.81
CA PHE A 96 -9.63 1.39 5.61
C PHE A 96 -9.40 1.02 7.07
N ARG A 97 -10.29 0.23 7.69
CA ARG A 97 -10.11 -0.19 9.08
C ARG A 97 -8.95 -1.17 9.30
N ARG A 98 -8.58 -1.94 8.26
CA ARG A 98 -7.58 -3.01 8.39
C ARG A 98 -6.30 -2.75 7.59
N PHE A 99 -6.36 -1.88 6.59
CA PHE A 99 -5.34 -1.63 5.58
C PHE A 99 -4.77 -2.92 4.95
N ARG A 100 -5.60 -3.99 4.88
CA ARG A 100 -5.19 -5.29 4.34
C ARG A 100 -5.54 -5.40 2.86
N PHE A 101 -4.73 -4.79 2.02
CA PHE A 101 -4.83 -4.89 0.57
C PHE A 101 -4.00 -6.06 0.05
N LYS A 102 -4.64 -7.23 -0.13
CA LYS A 102 -3.97 -8.42 -0.68
C LYS A 102 -3.65 -8.28 -2.17
N ASN A 103 -4.51 -7.55 -2.90
CA ASN A 103 -4.31 -7.22 -4.30
C ASN A 103 -3.51 -5.91 -4.40
N PRO A 104 -2.28 -5.93 -4.93
CA PRO A 104 -1.44 -4.75 -5.07
C PRO A 104 -2.00 -3.74 -6.09
N GLU A 105 -2.60 -4.19 -7.19
CA GLU A 105 -3.21 -3.31 -8.19
C GLU A 105 -4.34 -2.48 -7.57
N PHE A 106 -5.18 -3.14 -6.76
CA PHE A 106 -6.26 -2.46 -6.05
C PHE A 106 -5.73 -1.51 -4.97
N ALA A 107 -4.63 -1.86 -4.30
CA ALA A 107 -3.98 -0.95 -3.35
C ALA A 107 -3.51 0.33 -4.04
N GLN A 108 -2.87 0.19 -5.20
CA GLN A 108 -2.40 1.32 -5.99
C GLN A 108 -3.56 2.16 -6.53
N GLU A 109 -4.61 1.53 -7.04
CA GLU A 109 -5.83 2.20 -7.48
C GLU A 109 -6.41 3.06 -6.35
N VAL A 110 -6.53 2.51 -5.14
CA VAL A 110 -7.02 3.24 -3.97
C VAL A 110 -6.09 4.41 -3.61
N ILE A 111 -4.77 4.23 -3.66
CA ILE A 111 -3.80 5.32 -3.43
C ILE A 111 -4.03 6.47 -4.41
N GLU A 112 -4.14 6.18 -5.71
CA GLU A 112 -4.33 7.22 -6.73
C GLU A 112 -5.68 7.94 -6.56
N ILE A 113 -6.74 7.22 -6.21
CA ILE A 113 -8.05 7.83 -5.92
C ILE A 113 -7.96 8.73 -4.69
N LEU A 114 -7.28 8.31 -3.62
CA LEU A 114 -7.12 9.14 -2.42
C LEU A 114 -6.26 10.38 -2.69
N LYS A 115 -5.18 10.26 -3.48
CA LYS A 115 -4.39 11.42 -3.93
C LYS A 115 -5.26 12.42 -4.71
N LYS A 116 -6.12 11.92 -5.60
CA LYS A 116 -7.08 12.75 -6.35
C LYS A 116 -8.06 13.44 -5.40
N PHE A 117 -8.63 12.72 -4.43
CA PHE A 117 -9.50 13.29 -3.41
C PHE A 117 -8.81 14.43 -2.63
N ILE A 118 -7.57 14.22 -2.18
CA ILE A 118 -6.78 15.26 -1.48
C ILE A 118 -6.59 16.48 -2.38
N LYS A 119 -6.24 16.28 -3.66
CA LYS A 119 -6.06 17.39 -4.61
C LYS A 119 -7.34 18.20 -4.78
N GLU A 120 -8.49 17.55 -4.85
CA GLU A 120 -9.79 18.22 -5.04
C GLU A 120 -10.29 18.94 -3.77
N ASN A 121 -9.89 18.49 -2.57
CA ASN A 121 -10.43 18.98 -1.30
C ASN A 121 -9.41 19.72 -0.42
N SER A 122 -8.14 19.77 -0.81
CA SER A 122 -7.14 20.57 -0.10
C SER A 122 -7.36 22.05 -0.36
N LEU A 123 -7.44 22.85 0.71
CA LEU A 123 -7.64 24.31 0.69
C LEU A 123 -6.56 25.09 -0.08
N PHE A 124 -5.46 24.43 -0.46
CA PHE A 124 -4.29 25.03 -1.13
C PHE A 124 -4.01 24.46 -2.54
N SER A 125 -4.95 23.70 -3.12
CA SER A 125 -4.74 23.04 -4.42
C SER A 125 -4.59 23.98 -5.63
N ASP A 126 -4.94 25.26 -5.48
CA ASP A 126 -4.82 26.30 -6.52
C ASP A 126 -3.50 27.10 -6.51
N VAL A 127 -2.52 26.78 -5.66
CA VAL A 127 -1.30 27.63 -5.54
C VAL A 127 -0.17 27.26 -6.54
N ASN A 128 -0.31 26.23 -7.38
CA ASN A 128 0.72 25.84 -8.36
C ASN A 128 0.18 25.70 -9.79
N ASN A 129 -0.49 26.74 -10.29
CA ASN A 129 -0.58 27.02 -11.73
C ASN A 129 -0.10 28.46 -11.97
N GLY A 130 1.22 28.63 -12.03
CA GLY A 130 1.92 29.87 -12.39
C GLY A 130 3.28 29.55 -12.97
#